data_AF-A0A6I4MCP5-F1
#
_entry.id   AF-A0A6I4MCP5-F1
#
_cell.length_a   1.000
_cell.length_b   1.000
_cell.length_c   1.000
_cell.angle_alpha   90.00
_cell.angle_beta   90.00
_cell.angle_gamma   90.00
#
_symmetry.space_group_name_H-M   'P 1'
#
loop_
_entity.id
_entity.type
_entity.pdbx_description
1 polymer ?
#
loop_
_entity_poly.entity_id
_entity_poly.type
_entity_poly.pdbx_seq_one_letter_code
_entity_poly.pdbx_strand_id
1 'polypeptide(L)'
;MNDAIRQAAHAAAARLVPEYGQRLPADVEAALHSAYSAPRRDQYLDPISLGGLIVSVATLAWTIYQDHKKKHNDPPAASVIIRTIRIEIDDNGVPGELGTEQRDRIIQTVVEETTHAINDETARPGDR
;
A
#
# COMPACT_ATOMS: atom_id res chain seq x y z
N MET A 1 -13.16 -0.31 4.55
CA MET A 1 -12.43 0.61 3.61
C MET A 1 -11.10 1.06 4.18
N ASN A 2 -11.06 1.51 5.44
CA ASN A 2 -9.91 2.25 5.99
C ASN A 2 -9.10 1.39 7.00
N ASP A 3 -9.72 0.33 7.52
CA ASP A 3 -9.07 -0.66 8.37
C ASP A 3 -8.22 -1.66 7.59
N ALA A 4 -8.66 -2.12 6.41
CA ALA A 4 -7.84 -2.99 5.56
C ALA A 4 -6.56 -2.32 5.06
N ILE A 5 -6.64 -1.03 4.67
CA ILE A 5 -5.45 -0.25 4.27
C ILE A 5 -4.49 -0.08 5.46
N ARG A 6 -5.02 0.27 6.65
CA ARG A 6 -4.23 0.38 7.89
C ARG A 6 -3.59 -0.96 8.27
N GLN A 7 -4.34 -2.05 8.23
CA GLN A 7 -3.89 -3.39 8.58
C GLN A 7 -2.81 -3.87 7.61
N ALA A 8 -3.01 -3.69 6.31
CA ALA A 8 -2.03 -4.03 5.28
C ALA A 8 -0.74 -3.21 5.42
N ALA A 9 -0.86 -1.90 5.63
CA ALA A 9 0.30 -1.03 5.82
C ALA A 9 1.09 -1.39 7.09
N HIS A 10 0.42 -1.68 8.21
CA HIS A 10 1.07 -2.16 9.43
C HIS A 10 1.75 -3.52 9.25
N ALA A 11 1.07 -4.47 8.60
CA ALA A 11 1.62 -5.80 8.38
C ALA A 11 2.84 -5.77 7.44
N ALA A 12 2.78 -4.96 6.38
CA ALA A 12 3.90 -4.73 5.49
C ALA A 12 5.06 -4.04 6.24
N ALA A 13 4.78 -3.00 7.03
CA ALA A 13 5.79 -2.34 7.84
C ALA A 13 6.49 -3.32 8.79
N ALA A 14 5.73 -4.18 9.48
CA ALA A 14 6.25 -5.18 10.40
C ALA A 14 7.18 -6.18 9.71
N ARG A 15 6.85 -6.60 8.48
CA ARG A 15 7.72 -7.47 7.66
C ARG A 15 8.98 -6.79 7.18
N LEU A 16 8.93 -5.48 6.95
CA LEU A 16 10.04 -4.67 6.47
C LEU A 16 10.95 -4.17 7.63
N VAL A 17 10.53 -4.28 8.91
CA VAL A 17 11.36 -3.90 10.08
C VAL A 17 12.79 -4.48 10.05
N PRO A 18 13.03 -5.77 9.71
CA PRO A 18 14.38 -6.33 9.71
C PRO A 18 15.31 -5.69 8.68
N GLU A 19 14.75 -5.18 7.58
CA GLU A 19 15.52 -4.62 6.45
C GLU A 19 15.69 -3.09 6.56
N TYR A 20 14.73 -2.39 7.13
CA TYR A 20 14.68 -0.92 7.11
C TYR A 20 14.64 -0.27 8.51
N GLY A 21 14.59 -1.07 9.57
CA GLY A 21 14.73 -0.63 10.96
C GLY A 21 13.41 -0.43 11.71
N GLN A 22 13.53 -0.32 13.04
CA GLN A 22 12.41 -0.27 13.98
C GLN A 22 11.57 1.02 13.94
N ARG A 23 12.03 2.06 13.22
CA ARG A 23 11.29 3.32 13.07
C ARG A 23 10.17 3.21 12.04
N LEU A 24 10.24 2.23 11.14
CA LEU A 24 9.31 2.09 10.01
C LEU A 24 7.83 2.00 10.40
N PRO A 25 7.41 1.22 11.43
CA PRO A 25 6.01 1.17 11.83
C PRO A 25 5.49 2.53 12.31
N ALA A 26 6.32 3.32 13.00
CA ALA A 26 5.95 4.65 13.48
C ALA A 26 5.81 5.64 12.32
N ASP A 27 6.71 5.56 11.33
CA ASP A 27 6.65 6.39 10.13
C ASP A 27 5.41 6.06 9.28
N VAL A 28 5.02 4.79 9.19
CA VAL A 28 3.78 4.35 8.53
C VAL A 28 2.54 4.86 9.27
N GLU A 29 2.53 4.78 10.59
CA GLU A 29 1.41 5.27 11.39
C GLU A 29 1.23 6.80 11.26
N ALA A 30 2.33 7.55 11.25
CA ALA A 30 2.32 8.99 10.98
C ALA A 30 1.78 9.31 9.57
N ALA A 31 2.24 8.58 8.56
CA ALA A 31 1.77 8.74 7.18
C ALA A 31 0.28 8.40 7.04
N LEU A 32 -0.19 7.33 7.70
CA LEU A 32 -1.61 7.00 7.75
C LEU A 32 -2.43 8.12 8.41
N HIS A 33 -1.95 8.68 9.52
CA HIS A 33 -2.64 9.77 10.21
C HIS A 33 -2.75 11.03 9.34
N SER A 34 -1.71 11.35 8.58
CA SER A 34 -1.69 12.44 7.61
C SER A 34 -2.67 12.19 6.45
N ALA A 35 -2.65 10.98 5.87
CA ALA A 35 -3.57 10.58 4.80
C ALA A 35 -5.05 10.62 5.23
N TYR A 36 -5.33 10.44 6.52
CA TYR A 36 -6.67 10.58 7.11
C TYR A 36 -7.11 12.03 7.28
N SER A 37 -6.17 12.95 7.50
CA SER A 37 -6.46 14.34 7.87
C SER A 37 -6.58 15.28 6.67
N ALA A 38 -6.08 14.87 5.49
CA ALA A 38 -6.14 15.67 4.27
C ALA A 38 -7.30 15.24 3.34
N PRO A 39 -8.25 16.13 3.00
CA PRO A 39 -9.24 15.83 1.96
C PRO A 39 -8.54 15.69 0.61
N ARG A 40 -8.67 14.48 0.02
CA ARG A 40 -8.32 14.09 -1.35
C ARG A 40 -8.23 15.28 -2.30
N ARG A 41 -7.01 15.65 -2.69
CA ARG A 41 -6.65 15.97 -4.10
C ARG A 41 -5.20 16.37 -4.33
N ASP A 42 -4.38 16.63 -3.32
CA ASP A 42 -3.07 17.25 -3.62
C ASP A 42 -1.90 16.85 -2.71
N GLN A 43 -1.90 15.63 -2.17
CA GLN A 43 -0.86 15.23 -1.22
C GLN A 43 -0.26 13.87 -1.55
N TYR A 44 0.51 13.83 -2.64
CA TYR A 44 1.79 13.12 -2.63
C TYR A 44 2.79 13.92 -1.76
N LEU A 45 2.43 14.20 -0.50
CA LEU A 45 3.29 14.93 0.43
C LEU A 45 3.96 13.93 1.37
N ASP A 46 4.87 13.14 0.79
CA ASP A 46 6.31 13.26 1.07
C ASP A 46 7.06 12.26 0.14
N PRO A 47 7.76 12.71 -0.91
CA PRO A 47 8.45 11.81 -1.84
C PRO A 47 9.61 11.00 -1.23
N ILE A 48 9.98 11.23 0.04
CA ILE A 48 11.29 10.80 0.58
C ILE A 48 11.19 9.91 1.84
N SER A 49 9.99 9.52 2.28
CA SER A 49 9.83 8.64 3.45
C SER A 49 9.26 7.26 3.09
N LEU A 50 9.94 6.21 3.54
CA LEU A 50 9.56 4.81 3.32
C LEU A 50 8.13 4.50 3.81
N GLY A 51 7.71 5.11 4.94
CA GLY A 51 6.36 4.98 5.46
C GLY A 51 5.28 5.58 4.54
N GLY A 52 5.56 6.71 3.90
CA GLY A 52 4.68 7.32 2.91
C GLY A 52 4.52 6.43 1.68
N LEU A 53 5.62 5.86 1.18
CA LEU A 53 5.59 4.92 0.05
C LEU A 53 4.69 3.70 0.36
N ILE A 54 4.82 3.09 1.54
CA ILE A 54 4.00 1.95 1.96
C ILE A 54 2.51 2.31 1.94
N VAL A 55 2.13 3.47 2.50
CA VAL A 55 0.74 3.91 2.56
C VAL A 55 0.18 4.24 1.18
N SER A 56 0.96 4.92 0.33
CA SER A 56 0.58 5.23 -1.05
C SER A 56 0.36 3.97 -1.87
N VAL A 57 1.27 2.99 -1.78
CA VAL A 57 1.16 1.69 -2.48
C VAL A 57 -0.07 0.93 -1.98
N ALA A 58 -0.30 0.83 -0.66
CA ALA A 58 -1.47 0.15 -0.11
C ALA A 58 -2.79 0.78 -0.57
N THR A 59 -2.84 2.12 -0.61
CA THR A 59 -4.02 2.87 -1.08
C THR A 59 -4.28 2.65 -2.56
N LEU A 60 -3.23 2.65 -3.39
CA LEU A 60 -3.33 2.42 -4.83
C LEU A 60 -3.74 0.97 -5.13
N ALA A 61 -3.14 -0.01 -4.44
CA ALA A 61 -3.50 -1.42 -4.54
C ALA A 61 -4.97 -1.67 -4.21
N TRP A 62 -5.46 -1.09 -3.11
CA TRP A 62 -6.87 -1.14 -2.75
C TRP A 62 -7.77 -0.53 -3.84
N THR A 63 -7.40 0.63 -4.37
CA THR A 63 -8.18 1.33 -5.41
C THR A 63 -8.28 0.50 -6.68
N ILE A 64 -7.17 -0.08 -7.15
CA ILE A 64 -7.14 -0.98 -8.32
C ILE A 64 -8.01 -2.21 -8.06
N TYR A 65 -7.89 -2.83 -6.88
CA TYR A 65 -8.69 -4.00 -6.52
C TYR A 65 -10.19 -3.69 -6.57
N GLN A 66 -10.63 -2.56 -5.98
CA GLN A 66 -12.03 -2.16 -5.96
C GLN A 66 -12.55 -1.81 -7.37
N ASP A 67 -11.75 -1.12 -8.17
CA ASP A 67 -12.14 -0.79 -9.56
C ASP A 67 -12.31 -2.05 -10.41
N HIS A 68 -11.38 -3.01 -10.30
CA HIS A 68 -11.50 -4.30 -10.98
C HIS A 68 -12.69 -5.12 -10.48
N LYS A 69 -12.88 -5.23 -9.16
CA LYS A 69 -14.03 -5.94 -8.58
C LYS A 69 -15.34 -5.34 -9.08
N LYS A 70 -15.43 -4.01 -9.19
CA LYS A 70 -16.62 -3.32 -9.70
C LYS A 70 -16.85 -3.52 -11.20
N LYS A 71 -15.78 -3.55 -12.01
CA LYS A 71 -15.86 -3.68 -13.47
C LYS A 71 -16.05 -5.10 -13.97
N HIS A 72 -15.39 -6.07 -13.32
CA HIS A 72 -15.27 -7.44 -13.82
C HIS A 72 -15.90 -8.48 -12.90
N ASN A 73 -16.39 -8.10 -11.71
CA ASN A 73 -16.91 -9.01 -10.66
C ASN A 73 -15.92 -10.09 -10.20
N ASP A 74 -14.65 -9.99 -10.59
CA ASP A 74 -13.59 -10.93 -10.25
C ASP A 74 -12.41 -10.16 -9.63
N PRO A 75 -11.83 -10.63 -8.51
CA PRO A 75 -10.66 -10.00 -7.92
C PRO A 75 -9.45 -10.08 -8.86
N PRO A 76 -8.76 -8.96 -9.12
CA PRO A 76 -7.55 -8.99 -9.93
C PRO A 76 -6.45 -9.80 -9.24
N ALA A 77 -5.67 -10.54 -10.02
CA ALA A 77 -4.48 -11.20 -9.50
C ALA A 77 -3.47 -10.16 -8.97
N ALA A 78 -2.81 -10.49 -7.85
CA ALA A 78 -1.81 -9.62 -7.22
C ALA A 78 -0.73 -9.15 -8.22
N SER A 79 -0.32 -10.00 -9.15
CA SER A 79 0.65 -9.66 -10.21
C SER A 79 0.21 -8.52 -11.13
N VAL A 80 -1.10 -8.38 -11.38
CA VAL A 80 -1.65 -7.28 -12.18
C VAL A 80 -1.55 -5.97 -11.40
N ILE A 81 -1.94 -6.01 -10.12
CA ILE A 81 -1.86 -4.85 -9.21
C ILE A 81 -0.40 -4.38 -9.07
N ILE A 82 0.54 -5.31 -8.84
CA ILE A 82 1.98 -5.02 -8.77
C ILE A 82 2.45 -4.32 -10.04
N ARG A 83 2.08 -4.84 -11.22
CA ARG A 83 2.51 -4.27 -12.49
C ARG A 83 1.96 -2.86 -12.71
N THR A 84 0.69 -2.63 -12.42
CA THR A 84 0.07 -1.30 -12.54
C THR A 84 0.75 -0.29 -11.61
N ILE A 85 1.03 -0.69 -10.37
CA ILE A 85 1.68 0.19 -9.39
C ILE A 85 3.12 0.51 -9.82
N ARG A 86 3.88 -0.45 -10.35
CA ARG A 86 5.24 -0.21 -10.86
C ARG A 86 5.24 0.84 -11.97
N ILE A 87 4.30 0.75 -12.91
CA ILE A 87 4.15 1.73 -14.01
C ILE A 87 3.85 3.13 -13.45
N GLU A 88 2.85 3.26 -12.57
CA GLU A 88 2.48 4.54 -11.95
C GLU A 88 3.61 5.18 -11.12
N ILE A 89 4.44 4.35 -10.50
CA ILE A 89 5.56 4.79 -9.66
C ILE A 89 6.80 5.17 -10.49
N ASP A 90 7.05 4.49 -11.61
CA ASP A 90 8.11 4.86 -12.56
C ASP A 90 7.74 6.15 -13.30
N ASP A 91 6.47 6.33 -13.71
CA ASP A 91 5.99 7.56 -14.36
C ASP A 91 6.07 8.78 -13.45
N ASN A 92 5.90 8.61 -12.13
CA ASN A 92 6.00 9.70 -11.14
C ASN A 92 7.44 10.04 -10.72
N GLY A 93 8.46 9.44 -11.34
CA GLY A 93 9.85 9.92 -11.25
C GLY A 93 10.40 9.98 -9.83
N VAL A 94 10.15 8.95 -9.01
CA VAL A 94 10.70 8.93 -7.64
C VAL A 94 12.24 8.91 -7.70
N PRO A 95 12.92 9.76 -6.90
CA PRO A 95 14.37 9.86 -6.95
C PRO A 95 15.02 8.51 -6.63
N GLY A 96 16.11 8.20 -7.35
CA GLY A 96 16.87 6.94 -7.26
C GLY A 96 17.62 6.69 -5.94
N GLU A 97 17.10 7.17 -4.80
CA GLU A 97 17.64 6.87 -3.47
C GLU A 97 17.30 5.45 -3.01
N LEU A 98 16.26 4.83 -3.57
CA LEU A 98 15.95 3.41 -3.41
C LEU A 98 16.27 2.69 -4.72
N GLY A 99 17.13 1.67 -4.67
CA GLY A 99 17.40 0.82 -5.84
C GLY A 99 16.12 0.16 -6.35
N THR A 100 15.99 -0.04 -7.66
CA THR A 100 14.79 -0.63 -8.30
C THR A 100 14.37 -1.93 -7.63
N GLU A 101 15.33 -2.79 -7.28
CA GLU A 101 15.07 -4.05 -6.56
C GLU A 101 14.48 -3.87 -5.16
N GLN A 102 14.90 -2.80 -4.47
CA GLN A 102 14.44 -2.49 -3.11
C GLN A 102 13.01 -1.97 -3.15
N ARG A 103 12.73 -1.06 -4.09
CA ARG A 103 11.39 -0.58 -4.41
C ARG A 103 10.45 -1.73 -4.77
N ASP A 104 10.88 -2.61 -5.67
CA ASP A 104 10.05 -3.72 -6.14
C ASP A 104 9.68 -4.67 -5.00
N ARG A 105 10.61 -4.94 -4.09
CA ARG A 105 10.35 -5.72 -2.87
C ARG A 105 9.33 -5.05 -1.94
N ILE A 106 9.44 -3.74 -1.74
CA ILE A 106 8.46 -2.98 -0.94
C ILE A 106 7.08 -3.06 -1.60
N ILE A 107 6.99 -2.78 -2.89
CA ILE A 107 5.72 -2.82 -3.64
C ILE A 107 5.09 -4.22 -3.55
N GLN A 108 5.87 -5.27 -3.81
CA GLN A 108 5.39 -6.64 -3.75
C GLN A 108 4.85 -6.96 -2.35
N THR A 109 5.62 -6.68 -1.29
CA THR A 109 5.23 -6.95 0.09
C THR A 109 3.93 -6.23 0.45
N VAL A 110 3.80 -4.96 0.08
CA VAL A 110 2.60 -4.16 0.40
C VAL A 110 1.39 -4.65 -0.37
N VAL A 111 1.53 -5.02 -1.64
CA VAL A 111 0.40 -5.53 -2.45
C VAL A 111 -0.07 -6.89 -1.95
N GLU A 112 0.86 -7.77 -1.57
CA GLU A 112 0.54 -9.07 -0.97
C GLU A 112 -0.25 -8.88 0.33
N GLU A 113 0.24 -8.02 1.24
CA GLU A 113 -0.47 -7.73 2.49
C GLU A 113 -1.81 -7.03 2.27
N THR A 114 -1.92 -6.17 1.25
CA THR A 114 -3.19 -5.51 0.90
C THR A 114 -4.20 -6.52 0.39
N THR A 115 -3.80 -7.41 -0.50
CA THR A 115 -4.68 -8.46 -1.03
C THR A 115 -5.09 -9.43 0.09
N HIS A 116 -4.17 -9.77 0.99
CA HIS A 116 -4.45 -10.61 2.14
C HIS A 116 -5.41 -9.93 3.13
N ALA A 117 -5.20 -8.65 3.44
CA ALA A 117 -6.10 -7.89 4.32
C ALA A 117 -7.50 -7.71 3.71
N ILE A 118 -7.60 -7.51 2.39
CA ILE A 118 -8.88 -7.48 1.68
C ILE A 118 -9.59 -8.83 1.78
N ASN A 119 -8.86 -9.92 1.55
CA ASN A 119 -9.40 -11.27 1.64
C ASN A 119 -9.83 -11.60 3.08
N ASP A 120 -9.06 -11.19 4.08
CA ASP A 120 -9.40 -11.33 5.50
C ASP A 120 -10.64 -10.48 5.89
N GLU A 121 -10.75 -9.25 5.38
CA GLU A 121 -11.95 -8.40 5.55
C GLU A 121 -13.18 -9.05 4.92
N THR A 122 -13.04 -9.73 3.78
CA THR A 122 -14.13 -10.50 3.18
C THR A 122 -14.40 -11.85 3.84
N ALA A 123 -13.41 -12.43 4.52
CA ALA A 123 -13.50 -13.72 5.18
C ALA A 123 -14.04 -13.63 6.61
N ARG A 124 -14.00 -12.46 7.26
CA ARG A 124 -14.73 -12.19 8.50
C ARG A 124 -16.20 -11.96 8.17
N PRO A 125 -17.10 -12.96 8.35
CA PRO A 125 -18.52 -12.67 8.33
C PRO A 125 -18.82 -11.82 9.58
N GLY A 126 -19.67 -10.81 9.44
CA GLY A 126 -19.96 -9.88 10.54
C GLY A 126 -20.25 -10.59 11.85
N ASP A 127 -19.45 -10.30 12.86
CA ASP A 127 -19.86 -10.46 14.26
C ASP A 127 -20.89 -9.35 14.52
N ARG A 128 -22.16 -9.70 14.33
CA ARG A 128 -23.33 -8.89 14.68
C ARG A 128 -24.40 -9.77 15.29
#